data_AF-A0AAW0DRM9-F1
#
_entry.id   AF-A0AAW0DRM9-F1
#
_cell.length_a   1.000
_cell.length_b   1.000
_cell.length_c   1.000
_cell.angle_alpha   90.00
_cell.angle_beta   90.00
_cell.angle_gamma   90.00
#
_symmetry.space_group_name_H-M   'P 1'
#
loop_
_entity.id
_entity.type
_entity.pdbx_description
1 polymer ?
#
loop_
_entity_poly.entity_id
_entity_poly.type
_entity_poly.pdbx_seq_one_letter_code
_entity_poly.pdbx_strand_id
1 'polypeptide(L)'
;MNIKYYSTVGNGPTSEHSEQSKDDRALAILEGIAEQTSASVPPEERSCLILSHALIYETTQYLARHGDDSAAYLSVFMNTATPSGSHLDRSRKCVFQLTNTVVRYLSSVPASSPLRTKHSGIFDLLGALQAPFMVYDGEGDAQEWTQFWSRTQPIILELGAQLDQAGFGAV
;
A
#
# COMPACT_ATOMS: atom_id res chain seq x y z
N MET A 1 -23.09 -39.90 49.71
CA MET A 1 -21.72 -39.36 49.56
C MET A 1 -21.39 -39.41 48.07
N ASN A 2 -21.47 -38.28 47.37
CA ASN A 2 -21.32 -38.21 45.91
C ASN A 2 -20.16 -37.25 45.60
N ILE A 3 -19.10 -37.77 45.02
CA ILE A 3 -17.93 -36.99 44.57
C ILE A 3 -18.23 -36.55 43.15
N LYS A 4 -18.43 -35.25 42.92
CA LYS A 4 -18.44 -34.66 41.58
C LYS A 4 -17.02 -34.25 41.22
N TYR A 5 -16.50 -34.83 40.14
CA TYR A 5 -15.25 -34.44 39.51
C TYR A 5 -15.38 -33.04 38.88
N TYR A 6 -14.49 -32.13 39.25
CA TYR A 6 -14.11 -30.97 38.42
C TYR A 6 -12.83 -31.36 37.66
N SER A 7 -12.84 -31.19 36.34
CA SER A 7 -11.69 -31.11 35.42
C SER A 7 -12.24 -31.31 33.99
N THR A 8 -11.95 -30.55 32.95
CA THR A 8 -11.13 -29.35 32.70
C THR A 8 -11.54 -28.96 31.28
N VAL A 9 -11.87 -27.68 31.04
CA VAL A 9 -12.05 -27.18 29.67
C VAL A 9 -10.65 -27.12 29.06
N GLY A 10 -10.35 -28.02 28.12
CA GLY A 10 -9.08 -28.05 27.42
C GLY A 10 -8.97 -26.88 26.45
N ASN A 11 -7.87 -26.13 26.57
CA ASN A 11 -7.41 -25.11 25.64
C ASN A 11 -7.41 -25.64 24.19
N GLY A 12 -8.16 -24.99 23.31
CA GLY A 12 -7.92 -25.06 21.87
C GLY A 12 -6.77 -24.11 21.48
N PRO A 13 -5.86 -24.49 20.57
CA PRO A 13 -4.92 -23.56 19.97
C PRO A 13 -5.65 -22.84 18.84
N THR A 14 -6.14 -21.60 19.01
CA THR A 14 -7.09 -21.06 18.00
C THR A 14 -7.10 -19.54 17.79
N SER A 15 -5.95 -18.86 17.76
CA SER A 15 -5.95 -17.45 17.32
C SER A 15 -4.72 -17.08 16.49
N GLU A 16 -3.50 -17.16 17.04
CA GLU A 16 -2.28 -16.62 16.42
C GLU A 16 -1.93 -17.26 15.07
N HIS A 17 -2.03 -18.59 14.95
CA HIS A 17 -1.74 -19.27 13.68
C HIS A 17 -2.74 -18.95 12.55
N SER A 18 -3.98 -18.56 12.89
CA SER A 18 -4.99 -18.22 11.89
C SER A 18 -4.83 -16.80 11.34
N GLU A 19 -4.32 -15.88 12.17
CA GLU A 19 -4.11 -14.49 11.80
C GLU A 19 -2.81 -14.32 11.00
N GLN A 20 -1.73 -14.98 11.43
CA GLN A 20 -0.48 -15.03 10.66
C GLN A 20 -0.73 -15.58 9.23
N SER A 21 -1.56 -16.61 9.10
CA SER A 21 -1.92 -17.19 7.80
C SER A 21 -2.72 -16.22 6.90
N LYS A 22 -3.56 -15.36 7.48
CA LYS A 22 -4.29 -14.33 6.71
C LYS A 22 -3.36 -13.21 6.27
N ASP A 23 -2.44 -12.79 7.14
CA ASP A 23 -1.47 -11.74 6.86
C ASP A 23 -0.46 -12.15 5.79
N ASP A 24 -0.01 -13.40 5.83
CA ASP A 24 0.87 -13.96 4.79
C ASP A 24 0.14 -14.04 3.44
N ARG A 25 -1.15 -14.41 3.45
CA ARG A 25 -1.97 -14.43 2.23
C ARG A 25 -2.19 -13.04 1.66
N ALA A 26 -2.51 -12.06 2.51
CA ALA A 26 -2.70 -10.68 2.08
C ALA A 26 -1.41 -10.10 1.46
N LEU A 27 -0.26 -10.38 2.08
CA LEU A 27 1.03 -9.97 1.55
C LEU A 27 1.33 -10.64 0.21
N ALA A 28 1.08 -11.94 0.08
CA ALA A 28 1.29 -12.66 -1.19
C ALA A 28 0.45 -12.10 -2.35
N ILE A 29 -0.79 -11.65 -2.06
CA ILE A 29 -1.63 -10.96 -3.06
C ILE A 29 -0.98 -9.63 -3.46
N LEU A 30 -0.54 -8.82 -2.49
CA LEU A 30 0.09 -7.53 -2.74
C LEU A 30 1.39 -7.68 -3.55
N GLU A 31 2.20 -8.69 -3.25
CA GLU A 31 3.40 -9.05 -4.01
C GLU A 31 3.07 -9.41 -5.45
N GLY A 32 2.04 -10.23 -5.67
CA GLY A 32 1.59 -10.59 -7.01
C GLY A 32 1.13 -9.38 -7.83
N ILE A 33 0.42 -8.43 -7.21
CA ILE A 33 0.01 -7.18 -7.86
C ILE A 33 1.23 -6.32 -8.20
N ALA A 34 2.17 -6.17 -7.27
CA ALA A 34 3.39 -5.39 -7.47
C ALA A 34 4.23 -5.95 -8.63
N GLU A 35 4.41 -7.27 -8.68
CA GLU A 35 5.11 -7.95 -9.75
C GLU A 35 4.43 -7.73 -11.12
N GLN A 36 3.12 -7.98 -11.21
CA GLN A 36 2.37 -7.86 -12.46
C GLN A 36 2.35 -6.44 -13.01
N THR A 37 2.17 -5.44 -12.15
CA THR A 37 2.02 -4.04 -12.58
C THR A 37 3.36 -3.36 -12.90
N SER A 38 4.48 -3.91 -12.39
CA SER A 38 5.82 -3.41 -12.71
C SER A 38 6.23 -3.64 -14.17
N ALA A 39 5.64 -4.61 -14.87
CA ALA A 39 6.11 -5.08 -16.17
C ALA A 39 5.95 -4.06 -17.32
N SER A 40 4.84 -3.30 -17.36
CA SER A 40 4.58 -2.35 -18.45
C SER A 40 3.69 -1.19 -18.04
N VAL A 41 3.79 -0.11 -18.82
CA VAL A 41 2.92 1.07 -18.70
C VAL A 41 1.70 0.86 -19.60
N PRO A 42 0.48 1.14 -19.12
CA PRO A 42 -0.72 1.06 -19.93
C PRO A 42 -0.62 1.96 -21.17
N PRO A 43 -1.05 1.50 -22.36
CA PRO A 43 -0.92 2.29 -23.59
C PRO A 43 -1.87 3.50 -23.63
N GLU A 44 -2.96 3.46 -22.87
CA GLU A 44 -3.97 4.52 -22.84
C GLU A 44 -3.79 5.41 -21.61
N GLU A 45 -3.83 6.72 -21.83
CA GLU A 45 -3.66 7.72 -20.76
C GLU A 45 -4.73 7.57 -19.67
N ARG A 46 -6.00 7.37 -20.06
CA ARG A 46 -7.09 7.15 -19.09
C ARG A 46 -6.86 5.91 -18.25
N SER A 47 -6.37 4.83 -18.86
CA SER A 47 -6.05 3.58 -18.17
C SER A 47 -4.92 3.76 -17.16
N CYS A 48 -3.97 4.67 -17.40
CA CYS A 48 -2.95 5.04 -16.42
C CYS A 48 -3.58 5.61 -15.14
N LEU A 49 -4.59 6.50 -15.25
CA LEU A 49 -5.25 7.09 -14.08
C LEU A 49 -6.12 6.07 -13.34
N ILE A 50 -6.88 5.23 -14.06
CA ILE A 50 -7.70 4.18 -13.48
C ILE A 50 -6.85 3.17 -12.70
N LEU A 51 -5.77 2.68 -13.31
CA LEU A 51 -4.89 1.72 -12.66
C LEU A 51 -4.12 2.36 -11.50
N SER A 52 -3.76 3.64 -11.61
CA SER A 52 -3.18 4.38 -10.48
C SER A 52 -4.13 4.41 -9.28
N HIS A 53 -5.42 4.69 -9.50
CA HIS A 53 -6.43 4.64 -8.44
C HIS A 53 -6.52 3.24 -7.82
N ALA A 54 -6.63 2.20 -8.66
CA ALA A 54 -6.71 0.81 -8.20
C ALA A 54 -5.52 0.44 -7.31
N LEU A 55 -4.28 0.80 -7.70
CA LEU A 55 -3.09 0.50 -6.91
C LEU A 55 -3.03 1.25 -5.58
N ILE A 56 -3.49 2.51 -5.55
CA ILE A 56 -3.61 3.28 -4.31
C ILE A 56 -4.66 2.65 -3.39
N TYR A 57 -5.79 2.22 -3.95
CA TYR A 57 -6.85 1.55 -3.20
C TYR A 57 -6.36 0.23 -2.59
N GLU A 58 -5.73 -0.64 -3.38
CA GLU A 58 -5.16 -1.91 -2.90
C GLU A 58 -4.10 -1.67 -1.80
N THR A 59 -3.24 -0.67 -1.98
CA THR A 59 -2.25 -0.27 -0.96
C THR A 59 -2.95 0.16 0.33
N THR A 60 -3.98 0.98 0.23
CA THR A 60 -4.72 1.50 1.39
C THR A 60 -5.46 0.38 2.12
N GLN A 61 -6.12 -0.52 1.38
CA GLN A 61 -6.83 -1.65 1.96
C GLN A 61 -5.89 -2.64 2.63
N TYR A 62 -4.73 -2.90 2.03
CA TYR A 62 -3.70 -3.73 2.66
C TYR A 62 -3.24 -3.14 4.01
N LEU A 63 -3.00 -1.83 4.06
CA LEU A 63 -2.56 -1.15 5.28
C LEU A 63 -3.66 -1.04 6.35
N ALA A 64 -4.94 -1.04 5.95
CA ALA A 64 -6.11 -0.98 6.83
C ALA A 64 -6.71 -2.35 7.19
N ARG A 65 -6.07 -3.46 6.79
CA ARG A 65 -6.64 -4.82 6.92
C ARG A 65 -6.87 -5.30 8.36
N HIS A 66 -6.27 -4.63 9.34
CA HIS A 66 -6.32 -4.99 10.76
C HIS A 66 -7.54 -4.43 11.50
N GLY A 67 -8.50 -3.82 10.78
CA GLY A 67 -9.72 -3.28 11.39
C GLY A 67 -9.39 -2.26 12.47
N ASP A 68 -9.86 -2.51 13.70
CA ASP A 68 -9.64 -1.64 14.86
C ASP A 68 -8.14 -1.47 15.21
N ASP A 69 -7.30 -2.46 14.89
CA ASP A 69 -5.86 -2.43 15.16
C ASP A 69 -5.04 -1.78 14.03
N SER A 70 -5.69 -1.24 12.99
CA SER A 70 -4.98 -0.63 11.84
C SER A 70 -4.06 0.51 12.25
N ALA A 71 -4.44 1.32 13.24
CA ALA A 71 -3.59 2.41 13.73
C ALA A 71 -2.32 1.89 14.40
N ALA A 72 -2.42 0.80 15.17
CA ALA A 72 -1.27 0.16 15.81
C ALA A 72 -0.36 -0.48 14.76
N TYR A 73 -0.93 -1.19 13.78
CA TYR A 73 -0.17 -1.74 12.67
C TYR A 73 0.55 -0.66 11.86
N LEU A 74 -0.12 0.44 11.52
CA LEU A 74 0.50 1.56 10.80
C LEU A 74 1.68 2.15 11.58
N SER A 75 1.55 2.29 12.91
CA SER A 75 2.67 2.75 13.75
C SER A 75 3.88 1.81 13.67
N VAL A 76 3.66 0.50 13.72
CA VAL A 76 4.72 -0.52 13.56
C VAL A 76 5.31 -0.45 12.15
N PHE A 77 4.46 -0.41 11.13
CA PHE A 77 4.82 -0.31 9.71
C PHE A 77 5.64 0.92 9.39
N MET A 78 5.41 2.04 10.08
CA MET A 78 6.21 3.24 9.93
C MET A 78 7.55 3.14 10.64
N ASN A 79 7.56 2.81 11.93
CA ASN A 79 8.70 3.15 12.80
C ASN A 79 9.64 1.98 13.12
N THR A 80 9.26 0.74 12.80
CA THR A 80 10.00 -0.43 13.28
C THR A 80 11.18 -0.78 12.38
N ALA A 81 12.29 -1.19 12.98
CA ALA A 81 13.40 -1.80 12.26
C ALA A 81 12.99 -3.17 11.70
N THR A 82 13.25 -3.39 10.41
CA THR A 82 12.77 -4.58 9.71
C THR A 82 13.94 -5.45 9.26
N PRO A 83 14.08 -6.67 9.82
CA PRO A 83 15.02 -7.64 9.27
C PRO A 83 14.69 -7.93 7.80
N SER A 84 15.71 -8.09 6.97
CA SER A 84 15.54 -8.42 5.55
C SER A 84 14.74 -9.71 5.39
N GLY A 85 13.74 -9.69 4.50
CA GLY A 85 12.86 -10.83 4.24
C GLY A 85 11.76 -11.06 5.28
N SER A 86 11.73 -10.27 6.37
CA SER A 86 10.59 -10.27 7.29
C SER A 86 9.30 -9.87 6.55
N HIS A 87 8.15 -10.24 7.12
CA HIS A 87 6.84 -9.83 6.59
C HIS A 87 6.76 -8.32 6.42
N LEU A 88 7.26 -7.56 7.40
CA LEU A 88 7.23 -6.11 7.38
C LEU A 88 8.17 -5.49 6.33
N ASP A 89 9.38 -6.04 6.15
CA ASP A 89 10.30 -5.64 5.07
C ASP A 89 9.67 -5.84 3.69
N ARG A 90 9.12 -7.03 3.45
CA ARG A 90 8.43 -7.37 2.19
C ARG A 90 7.22 -6.47 1.95
N SER A 91 6.42 -6.21 2.99
CA SER A 91 5.28 -5.29 2.93
C SER A 91 5.70 -3.89 2.49
N ARG A 92 6.76 -3.33 3.09
CA ARG A 92 7.30 -2.01 2.73
C ARG A 92 7.77 -1.97 1.29
N LYS A 93 8.47 -3.01 0.83
CA LYS A 93 8.92 -3.14 -0.56
C LYS A 93 7.75 -3.15 -1.54
N CYS A 94 6.69 -3.90 -1.25
CA CYS A 94 5.49 -3.89 -2.10
C CYS A 94 4.83 -2.52 -2.14
N VAL A 95 4.63 -1.88 -0.98
CA VAL A 95 4.03 -0.53 -0.90
C VAL A 95 4.88 0.47 -1.68
N PHE A 96 6.21 0.43 -1.54
CA PHE A 96 7.12 1.25 -2.34
C PHE A 96 6.97 0.98 -3.84
N GLN A 97 7.01 -0.28 -4.27
CA GLN A 97 6.89 -0.65 -5.69
C GLN A 97 5.56 -0.22 -6.30
N LEU A 98 4.46 -0.40 -5.60
CA LEU A 98 3.12 -0.03 -6.07
C LEU A 98 2.99 1.50 -6.19
N THR A 99 3.44 2.23 -5.17
CA THR A 99 3.40 3.70 -5.21
C THR A 99 4.38 4.29 -6.23
N ASN A 100 5.53 3.68 -6.46
CA ASN A 100 6.42 4.04 -7.57
C ASN A 100 5.77 3.75 -8.94
N THR A 101 5.03 2.64 -9.05
CA THR A 101 4.28 2.30 -10.27
C THR A 101 3.20 3.33 -10.57
N VAL A 102 2.50 3.84 -9.56
CA VAL A 102 1.57 4.98 -9.68
C VAL A 102 2.29 6.21 -10.25
N VAL A 103 3.44 6.58 -9.70
CA VAL A 103 4.25 7.71 -10.22
C VAL A 103 4.61 7.48 -11.69
N ARG A 104 5.03 6.27 -12.04
CA ARG A 104 5.40 5.91 -13.41
C ARG A 104 4.20 6.03 -14.38
N TYR A 105 3.03 5.52 -14.01
CA TYR A 105 1.81 5.58 -14.81
C TYR A 105 1.33 7.02 -15.02
N LEU A 106 1.32 7.84 -13.98
CA LEU A 106 0.90 9.23 -14.13
C LEU A 106 1.96 10.06 -14.90
N SER A 107 3.25 9.73 -14.75
CA SER A 107 4.33 10.39 -15.48
C SER A 107 4.31 10.08 -16.98
N SER A 108 3.79 8.91 -17.39
CA SER A 108 3.70 8.56 -18.82
C SER A 108 2.59 9.30 -19.57
N VAL A 109 1.66 9.95 -18.86
CA VAL A 109 0.67 10.83 -19.49
C VAL A 109 1.39 12.05 -20.06
N PRO A 110 1.36 12.31 -21.39
CA PRO A 110 2.09 13.41 -22.01
C PRO A 110 1.71 14.78 -21.44
N ALA A 111 2.66 15.72 -21.42
CA ALA A 111 2.42 17.10 -20.98
C ALA A 111 1.31 17.80 -21.79
N SER A 112 1.14 17.43 -23.06
CA SER A 112 0.11 17.94 -23.97
C SER A 112 -1.26 17.28 -23.82
N SER A 113 -1.39 16.24 -22.97
CA SER A 113 -2.66 15.55 -22.79
C SER A 113 -3.74 16.48 -22.22
N PRO A 114 -4.95 16.50 -22.78
CA PRO A 114 -6.08 17.21 -22.18
C PRO A 114 -6.40 16.76 -20.75
N LEU A 115 -6.02 15.54 -20.36
CA LEU A 115 -6.22 15.05 -18.99
C LEU A 115 -5.41 15.86 -17.99
N ARG A 116 -4.21 16.33 -18.34
CA ARG A 116 -3.39 17.17 -17.45
C ARG A 116 -4.03 18.52 -17.19
N THR A 117 -4.63 19.14 -18.21
CA THR A 117 -5.34 20.40 -18.05
C THR A 117 -6.66 20.21 -17.29
N LYS A 118 -7.41 19.14 -17.59
CA LYS A 118 -8.71 18.87 -16.96
C LYS A 118 -8.58 18.48 -15.48
N HIS A 119 -7.49 17.81 -15.12
CA HIS A 119 -7.27 17.24 -13.79
C HIS A 119 -5.96 17.75 -13.18
N SER A 120 -5.72 19.07 -13.23
CA SER A 120 -4.45 19.66 -12.80
C SER A 120 -4.03 19.27 -11.38
N GLY A 121 -4.98 19.21 -10.43
CA GLY A 121 -4.71 18.81 -9.03
C GLY A 121 -4.06 17.43 -8.90
N ILE A 122 -4.47 16.45 -9.72
CA ILE A 122 -3.87 15.10 -9.75
C ILE A 122 -2.39 15.19 -10.18
N PHE A 123 -2.07 16.03 -11.16
CA PHE A 123 -0.71 16.15 -11.68
C PHE A 123 0.17 17.09 -10.85
N ASP A 124 -0.41 18.02 -10.10
CA ASP A 124 0.30 18.79 -9.07
C ASP A 124 0.76 17.86 -7.94
N LEU A 125 -0.12 16.94 -7.51
CA LEU A 125 0.23 15.90 -6.53
C LEU A 125 1.29 14.94 -7.07
N LEU A 126 1.23 14.56 -8.36
CA LEU A 126 2.31 13.80 -9.00
C LEU A 126 3.66 14.54 -8.87
N GLY A 127 3.69 15.85 -9.14
CA GLY A 127 4.91 16.65 -9.00
C GLY A 127 5.45 16.64 -7.57
N ALA A 128 4.58 16.75 -6.57
CA ALA A 128 4.96 16.65 -5.16
C ALA A 128 5.46 15.24 -4.80
N LEU A 129 4.86 14.20 -5.38
CA LEU A 129 5.19 12.79 -5.13
C LEU A 129 6.54 12.39 -5.74
N GLN A 130 6.95 12.98 -6.86
CA GLN A 130 8.22 12.65 -7.51
C GLN A 130 9.45 12.93 -6.61
N ALA A 131 9.42 13.99 -5.80
CA ALA A 131 10.60 14.39 -5.03
C ALA A 131 11.02 13.35 -3.96
N PRO A 132 10.11 12.76 -3.15
CA PRO A 132 10.45 11.63 -2.28
C PRO A 132 11.07 10.42 -3.00
N PHE A 133 10.57 10.05 -4.19
CA PHE A 133 11.10 8.91 -4.97
C PHE A 133 12.45 9.19 -5.65
N MET A 134 12.89 10.45 -5.72
CA MET A 134 14.26 10.78 -6.15
C MET A 134 15.30 10.56 -5.04
N VAL A 135 14.85 10.53 -3.78
CA VAL A 135 15.74 10.44 -2.61
C VAL A 135 15.79 9.01 -2.06
N TYR A 136 14.67 8.29 -2.11
CA TYR A 136 14.53 6.93 -1.61
C TYR A 136 14.27 5.98 -2.77
N ASP A 137 15.13 4.98 -2.96
CA ASP A 137 15.08 4.02 -4.07
C ASP A 137 14.38 2.70 -3.73
N GLY A 138 13.85 2.58 -2.51
CA GLY A 138 13.20 1.37 -2.00
C GLY A 138 14.13 0.49 -1.17
N GLU A 139 15.41 0.84 -1.10
CA GLU A 139 16.38 0.25 -0.19
C GLU A 139 16.79 1.30 0.84
N GLY A 140 16.82 0.90 2.11
CA GLY A 140 17.22 1.80 3.18
C GLY A 140 16.80 1.29 4.54
N ASP A 141 17.31 1.94 5.57
CA ASP A 141 17.00 1.59 6.94
C ASP A 141 15.61 2.08 7.38
N ALA A 142 15.26 1.79 8.64
CA ALA A 142 13.98 2.19 9.20
C ALA A 142 13.78 3.71 9.23
N GLN A 143 14.86 4.48 9.40
CA GLN A 143 14.81 5.93 9.46
C GLN A 143 14.58 6.53 8.08
N GLU A 144 15.27 6.03 7.06
CA GLU A 144 15.07 6.43 5.66
C GLU A 144 13.65 6.09 5.20
N TRP A 145 13.17 4.87 5.51
CA TRP A 145 11.78 4.48 5.27
C TRP A 145 10.79 5.41 5.95
N THR A 146 11.00 5.72 7.24
CA THR A 146 10.09 6.60 7.99
C THR A 146 10.02 8.00 7.36
N GLN A 147 11.17 8.55 6.96
CA GLN A 147 11.23 9.86 6.31
C GLN A 147 10.55 9.86 4.94
N PHE A 148 10.77 8.81 4.14
CA PHE A 148 10.09 8.63 2.87
C PHE A 148 8.58 8.53 3.07
N TRP A 149 8.12 7.56 3.87
CA TRP A 149 6.71 7.25 4.00
C TRP A 149 5.91 8.38 4.65
N SER A 150 6.46 9.06 5.66
CA SER A 150 5.78 10.21 6.29
C SER A 150 5.51 11.37 5.32
N ARG A 151 6.31 11.53 4.26
CA ARG A 151 6.10 12.52 3.20
C ARG A 151 5.19 12.00 2.11
N THR A 152 5.35 10.73 1.73
CA THR A 152 4.65 10.09 0.61
C THR A 152 3.20 9.76 0.94
N GLN A 153 2.92 9.21 2.14
CA GLN A 153 1.59 8.75 2.54
C GLN A 153 0.49 9.81 2.38
N PRO A 154 0.60 11.04 2.93
CA PRO A 154 -0.48 12.02 2.80
C PRO A 154 -0.75 12.40 1.33
N ILE A 155 0.30 12.45 0.49
CA ILE A 155 0.17 12.76 -0.94
C ILE A 155 -0.54 11.63 -1.67
N ILE A 156 -0.21 10.36 -1.37
CA ILE A 156 -0.86 9.19 -1.96
C ILE A 156 -2.34 9.11 -1.60
N LEU A 157 -2.69 9.39 -0.33
CA LEU A 157 -4.10 9.38 0.11
C LEU A 157 -4.91 10.47 -0.58
N GLU A 158 -4.37 11.69 -0.65
CA GLU A 158 -5.01 12.80 -1.36
C GLU A 158 -5.13 12.53 -2.87
N LEU A 159 -4.09 11.94 -3.48
CA LEU A 159 -4.11 11.53 -4.88
C LEU A 159 -5.21 10.49 -5.15
N GLY A 160 -5.36 9.50 -4.26
CA GLY A 160 -6.44 8.52 -4.33
C GLY A 160 -7.82 9.20 -4.30
N ALA A 161 -8.02 10.14 -3.36
CA ALA A 161 -9.27 10.88 -3.25
C ALA A 161 -9.59 11.71 -4.50
N GLN A 162 -8.60 12.40 -5.09
CA GLN A 162 -8.82 13.18 -6.31
C GLN A 162 -9.10 12.30 -7.52
N LEU A 163 -8.44 11.14 -7.64
CA LEU A 163 -8.72 10.18 -8.70
C LEU A 163 -10.14 9.61 -8.59
N ASP A 164 -10.60 9.29 -7.39
CA ASP A 164 -11.96 8.84 -7.13
C ASP A 164 -12.99 9.92 -7.50
N GLN A 165 -12.82 11.14 -6.99
CA GLN A 165 -13.68 12.29 -7.30
C GLN A 165 -13.75 12.62 -8.81
N ALA A 166 -12.65 12.39 -9.53
CA ALA A 166 -12.59 12.57 -10.97
C ALA A 166 -13.24 11.42 -11.77
N GLY A 167 -13.77 10.39 -11.10
CA GLY A 167 -14.46 9.26 -11.69
C GLY A 167 -13.53 8.17 -12.24
N PHE A 168 -12.31 8.06 -11.69
CA PHE A 168 -11.38 6.97 -12.03
C PHE A 168 -11.47 5.79 -11.04
N GLY A 169 -12.24 5.92 -9.95
CA GLY A 169 -12.47 4.84 -8.97
C GLY A 169 -13.68 3.95 -9.22
N ALA A 170 -14.61 4.38 -10.08
CA ALA A 170 -15.77 3.60 -10.47
C ALA A 170 -15.42 2.70 -11.68
N VAL A 171 -14.87 1.52 -11.40
CA VAL A 171 -14.71 0.44 -12.39
C VAL A 171 -15.39 -0.82 -11.89
#